data_AF-A0AB34HG67-F1
#
_entry.id   AF-A0AB34HG67-F1
#
_cell.length_a   1.000
_cell.length_b   1.000
_cell.length_c   1.000
_cell.angle_alpha   90.00
_cell.angle_beta   90.00
_cell.angle_gamma   90.00
#
_symmetry.space_group_name_H-M   'P 1'
#
loop_
_entity.id
_entity.type
_entity.pdbx_description
1 polymer ?
#
loop_
_entity_poly.entity_id
_entity_poly.type
_entity_poly.pdbx_seq_one_letter_code
_entity_poly.pdbx_strand_id
1 'polypeptide(L)' 'MYGQVAVLMHIQQTLTVYEQFGCLMYGQEDVANDVLEYAVFAKHLINPFGSWIMQQYPHGYFLSSPTLRQ' A
#
# COMPACT_ATOMS: atom_id res chain seq x y z
N MET A 1 -6.86 -7.19 -25.23
CA MET A 1 -7.76 -6.35 -24.41
C MET A 1 -7.31 -6.44 -22.96
N TYR A 2 -7.23 -5.31 -22.27
CA TYR A 2 -6.89 -5.26 -20.85
C TYR A 2 -8.12 -4.80 -20.06
N GLY A 3 -8.41 -5.51 -18.97
CA GLY A 3 -9.40 -5.09 -17.98
C GLY A 3 -8.67 -4.45 -16.80
N GLN A 4 -9.18 -3.32 -16.33
CA GLN A 4 -8.67 -2.64 -15.14
C GLN A 4 -9.77 -2.55 -14.09
N VAL A 5 -9.40 -2.72 -12.83
CA VAL A 5 -10.29 -2.61 -11.67
C VAL A 5 -9.59 -1.76 -10.62
N ALA A 6 -10.22 -0.65 -10.24
CA ALA A 6 -9.79 0.17 -9.12
C ALA A 6 -10.55 -0.28 -7.85
N VAL A 7 -9.82 -0.50 -6.76
CA VAL A 7 -10.35 -0.94 -5.47
C VAL A 7 -9.97 0.09 -4.42
N LEU A 8 -10.96 0.57 -3.66
CA LEU A 8 -10.77 1.35 -2.45
C LEU A 8 -10.53 0.37 -1.29
N MET A 9 -9.34 0.40 -0.71
CA MET A 9 -8.97 -0.38 0.46
C MET A 9 -8.96 0.53 1.68
N HIS A 10 -9.72 0.16 2.70
CA HIS A 10 -9.73 0.81 4.01
C HIS A 10 -9.25 -0.22 5.03
N ILE A 11 -8.01 -0.05 5.50
CA ILE A 11 -7.31 -1.05 6.29
C ILE A 11 -6.46 -0.38 7.37
N GLN A 12 -6.31 -1.07 8.49
CA GLN A 12 -5.35 -0.68 9.52
C GLN A 12 -4.00 -1.35 9.23
N GLN A 13 -2.94 -0.56 9.21
CA GLN A 13 -1.58 -1.01 8.92
C GLN A 13 -0.59 -0.49 9.95
N THR A 14 0.36 -1.35 10.31
CA THR A 14 1.55 -0.97 11.08
C THR A 14 2.74 -1.01 10.14
N LEU A 15 3.39 0.14 9.95
CA LEU A 15 4.61 0.26 9.15
C LEU A 15 5.72 0.82 10.02
N THR A 16 6.87 0.16 9.99
CA THR A 16 8.07 0.62 10.69
C THR A 16 9.26 0.43 9.77
N VAL A 17 9.95 1.52 9.46
CA VAL A 17 11.09 1.52 8.56
C VAL A 17 12.35 1.78 9.38
N TYR A 18 13.30 0.87 9.26
CA TYR A 18 14.60 0.95 9.90
C TYR A 18 15.69 1.29 8.89
N GLU A 19 16.67 2.05 9.34
CA GLU A 19 17.92 2.25 8.62
C GLU A 19 18.76 0.97 8.60
N GLN A 20 19.75 0.89 7.71
CA GLN A 20 20.76 -0.18 7.64
C GLN A 20 21.46 -0.47 8.98
N PHE A 21 21.57 0.53 9.88
CA PHE A 21 22.17 0.38 11.21
C PHE A 21 21.17 0.00 12.31
N GLY A 22 19.89 -0.22 11.96
CA GLY A 22 18.83 -0.56 12.91
C GLY A 22 18.20 0.63 13.63
N CYS A 23 18.58 1.87 13.29
CA CYS A 23 17.90 3.06 13.79
C CYS A 23 16.50 3.19 13.18
N LEU A 24 15.50 3.50 13.99
CA LEU A 24 14.13 3.73 13.54
C LEU A 24 14.06 5.03 12.73
N MET A 25 13.68 4.95 11.44
CA MET A 25 13.53 6.11 10.57
C MET A 25 12.08 6.63 10.53
N TYR A 26 11.10 5.72 10.52
CA TYR A 26 9.72 6.09 10.31
C TYR A 26 8.76 5.06 10.91
N GLY A 27 7.66 5.56 11.47
CA GLY A 27 6.57 4.74 11.98
C GLY A 27 6.79 4.22 13.41
N GLN A 28 5.93 3.30 13.84
CA GLN A 28 5.96 2.74 15.19
C GLN A 28 5.40 1.30 15.14
N GLU A 29 6.05 0.36 15.82
CA GLU A 29 5.70 -1.08 15.76
C GLU A 29 4.38 -1.40 16.47
N ASP A 30 4.02 -0.64 17.50
CA ASP A 30 2.86 -0.95 18.35
C ASP A 30 1.57 -0.24 17.91
N VAL A 31 1.64 0.67 16.92
CA VAL A 31 0.50 1.52 16.55
C VAL A 31 0.10 1.26 15.10
N ALA A 32 -1.08 0.68 14.93
CA ALA A 32 -1.72 0.58 13.63
C ALA A 32 -2.37 1.92 13.26
N ASN A 33 -2.06 2.42 12.08
CA ASN A 33 -2.69 3.61 11.51
C ASN A 33 -3.78 3.21 10.52
N ASP A 34 -4.82 4.02 10.45
CA ASP A 34 -5.90 3.82 9.50
C ASP A 34 -5.49 4.38 8.13
N VAL A 35 -5.52 3.53 7.11
CA VAL A 35 -4.98 3.82 5.78
C VAL A 35 -6.09 3.62 4.75
N LEU A 36 -6.31 4.66 3.95
CA LEU A 36 -7.22 4.62 2.81
C LEU A 36 -6.42 4.70 1.51
N GLU A 37 -6.56 3.67 0.69
CA GLU A 37 -5.70 3.43 -0.49
C GLU A 37 -6.52 3.04 -1.71
N TYR A 38 -6.21 3.63 -2.87
CA TYR A 38 -6.77 3.22 -4.15
C TYR A 38 -5.77 2.34 -4.90
N ALA A 39 -6.01 1.03 -4.93
CA ALA A 39 -5.20 0.09 -5.71
C ALA A 39 -5.83 -0.18 -7.08
N VAL A 40 -5.04 -0.10 -8.14
CA VAL A 40 -5.49 -0.45 -9.51
C VAL A 40 -4.86 -1.77 -9.93
N PHE A 41 -5.71 -2.75 -10.21
CA PHE A 41 -5.32 -4.04 -10.76
C PHE A 41 -5.63 -4.10 -12.24
N ALA A 42 -4.79 -4.79 -12.99
CA ALA A 42 -5.02 -5.04 -14.41
C ALA A 42 -4.79 -6.51 -14.76
N LYS A 43 -5.54 -6.98 -15.76
CA LYS A 43 -5.38 -8.31 -16.33
C LYS A 43 -5.52 -8.25 -17.85
N HIS A 44 -4.66 -8.99 -18.56
CA HIS A 44 -4.86 -9.25 -19.97
C HIS A 44 -5.97 -10.28 -20.17
N LEU A 45 -7.16 -9.83 -20.56
CA LEU A 45 -8.37 -10.67 -20.56
C LEU A 45 -8.36 -11.76 -21.64
N ILE A 46 -7.60 -11.55 -22.72
CA ILE A 46 -7.50 -12.52 -23.83
C ILE A 46 -6.59 -13.70 -23.45
N ASN A 47 -5.65 -13.49 -22.53
CA ASN A 47 -4.78 -14.57 -22.08
C ASN A 47 -5.51 -15.42 -21.03
N PRO A 48 -5.82 -16.71 -21.31
CA PRO A 48 -6.47 -17.58 -20.34
C PRO A 48 -5.62 -17.80 -19.07
N PHE A 49 -4.30 -17.65 -19.19
CA PHE A 49 -3.35 -17.74 -18.07
C PHE A 49 -3.03 -16.39 -17.44
N GLY A 50 -3.73 -15.31 -17.82
CA GLY A 50 -3.54 -14.00 -17.25
C GLY A 50 -3.98 -13.96 -15.79
N SER A 51 -3.16 -13.35 -14.93
CA SER A 51 -3.51 -13.05 -13.54
C SER A 51 -3.79 -11.56 -13.37
N TRP A 52 -4.52 -11.21 -12.31
CA TRP A 52 -4.63 -9.84 -11.87
C TRP A 52 -3.31 -9.42 -11.23
N ILE A 53 -2.74 -8.32 -11.71
CA ILE A 53 -1.49 -7.76 -11.21
C ILE A 53 -1.77 -6.32 -10.79
N MET A 54 -1.24 -5.91 -9.64
CA MET A 54 -1.28 -4.51 -9.23
C MET A 54 -0.46 -3.70 -10.24
N GLN A 55 -1.13 -2.83 -11.00
CA GLN A 55 -0.49 -2.05 -12.07
C GLN A 55 -0.02 -0.69 -11.58
N GLN A 56 -0.74 -0.07 -10.64
CA GLN A 56 -0.38 1.21 -10.06
C GLN A 56 -0.25 1.04 -8.54
N TYR A 57 0.82 1.60 -7.98
CA TYR A 57 0.99 1.65 -6.53
C TYR A 57 -0.19 2.35 -5.89
N PRO A 58 -0.67 1.88 -4.72
CA PRO A 58 -1.72 2.55 -4.01
C PRO A 58 -1.27 3.97 -3.66
N HIS A 59 -2.02 4.98 -4.10
CA HIS A 59 -1.87 6.31 -3.52
C HIS A 59 -2.55 6.27 -2.16
N GLY A 60 -1.75 5.97 -1.14
CA GLY A 60 -2.20 5.95 0.25
C GLY A 60 -2.26 7.36 0.82
N TYR A 61 -3.44 7.73 1.29
CA TYR A 61 -3.58 8.83 2.23
C TYR A 61 -3.57 8.20 3.62
N PHE A 62 -2.47 8.36 4.35
CA PHE A 62 -2.48 8.11 5.78
C PHE A 62 -3.48 9.07 6.42
N LEU A 63 -4.51 8.53 7.07
CA LEU A 63 -5.53 9.36 7.73
C LEU A 63 -5.00 10.00 9.02
N SER A 64 -3.85 9.52 9.50
CA SER A 64 -3.07 10.07 10.62
C SER A 64 -1.62 10.33 10.18
N SER A 65 -1.05 11.47 10.60
CA SER A 65 0.36 11.75 10.34
C SER A 65 1.25 10.72 11.05
N PRO A 66 2.08 9.97 10.32
CA PRO A 66 3.08 9.09 10.92
C PRO A 66 4.09 9.95 11.68
N THR A 67 4.33 9.63 12.96
CA THR A 67 5.25 10.40 13.80
C THR A 67 6.67 10.25 13.27
N LEU A 68 7.21 11.29 12.64
CA LEU A 68 8.64 11.38 12.32
C LEU A 68 9.35 11.74 13.63
N ARG A 69 10.06 10.79 14.25
CA ARG A 69 10.93 11.14 15.38
C ARG A 69 12.19 11.80 14.82
N GLN A 70 12.40 13.06 15.19
CA GLN A 70 13.66 13.81 14.99
C GLN A 70 14.78 13.21 15.82
#